data_AF-T1CJ79-F1
#
_entry.id   AF-T1CJ79-F1
#
_cell.length_a   1.000
_cell.length_b   1.000
_cell.length_c   1.000
_cell.angle_alpha   90.00
_cell.angle_beta   90.00
_cell.angle_gamma   90.00
#
_symmetry.space_group_name_H-M   'P 1'
#
loop_
_entity.id
_entity.type
_entity.pdbx_description
1 polymer ?
#
loop_
_entity_poly.entity_id
_entity_poly.type
_entity_poly.pdbx_seq_one_letter_code
_entity_poly.pdbx_strand_id
1 'polypeptide(L)'
;MLRDLLEVRGLGVLNVREMYGHTAVKDSKYLRLVLHLLPSGEHSGDRDGMQRLTGVLGQREILGVKMPQITIPVAPGRNLAVLAEAAVRNHMLKSKGIDPAQTFIDRQAHQMQKLPPW
;
A
#
# COMPACT_ATOMS: atom_id res chain seq x y z
N MET A 1 5.52 21.84 17.96
CA MET A 1 4.22 21.82 18.67
C MET A 1 3.50 20.48 18.55
N LEU A 2 3.39 19.88 17.35
CA LEU A 2 2.63 18.62 17.15
C LEU A 2 3.43 17.31 17.39
N ARG A 3 4.62 17.38 17.98
CA ARG A 3 5.50 16.21 18.11
C ARG A 3 4.89 15.20 19.08
N ASP A 4 4.91 13.93 18.70
CA ASP A 4 4.38 12.78 19.44
C ASP A 4 2.84 12.76 19.65
N LEU A 5 2.12 13.77 19.17
CA LEU A 5 0.66 13.90 19.34
C LEU A 5 -0.10 13.31 18.15
N LEU A 6 -1.23 12.64 18.43
CA LEU A 6 -2.16 12.10 17.45
C LEU A 6 -3.60 12.48 17.82
N GLU A 7 -4.36 13.05 16.89
CA GLU A 7 -5.80 13.25 17.07
C GLU A 7 -6.55 11.99 16.64
N VAL A 8 -7.48 11.56 17.49
CA VAL A 8 -8.39 10.46 17.19
C VAL A 8 -9.81 10.90 17.49
N ARG A 9 -10.62 11.01 16.43
CA ARG A 9 -12.02 11.43 16.55
C ARG A 9 -12.78 10.56 17.55
N GLY A 10 -13.42 11.21 18.53
CA GLY A 10 -14.15 10.56 19.62
C GLY A 10 -13.32 10.27 20.87
N LEU A 11 -11.99 10.35 20.79
CA LEU A 11 -11.06 10.22 21.92
C LEU A 11 -10.32 11.53 22.23
N GLY A 12 -10.12 12.39 21.22
CA GLY A 12 -9.38 13.65 21.35
C GLY A 12 -7.90 13.49 20.99
N VAL A 13 -7.03 14.29 21.61
CA VAL A 13 -5.59 14.28 21.37
C VAL A 13 -4.90 13.28 22.31
N LEU A 14 -4.13 12.36 21.72
CA LEU A 14 -3.37 11.33 22.39
C LEU A 14 -1.87 11.59 22.26
N ASN A 15 -1.08 11.19 23.26
CA ASN A 15 0.38 11.20 23.18
C ASN A 15 0.90 9.77 22.93
N VAL A 16 1.41 9.52 21.72
CA VAL A 16 1.84 8.19 21.27
C VAL A 16 3.08 7.71 22.04
N ARG A 17 4.01 8.60 22.37
CA ARG A 17 5.25 8.26 23.08
C ARG A 17 4.96 7.80 24.50
N GLU A 18 4.09 8.52 25.22
CA GLU A 18 3.73 8.16 26.60
C GLU A 18 2.93 6.85 26.66
N MET A 19 2.09 6.59 25.65
CA MET A 19 1.26 5.38 25.59
C MET A 19 2.03 4.12 25.18
N TYR A 20 2.95 4.22 24.22
CA TYR A 20 3.58 3.06 23.56
C TYR A 20 5.11 3.05 23.64
N GLY A 21 5.70 4.02 24.34
CA GLY A 21 7.13 4.11 24.59
C GLY A 21 7.94 4.69 23.42
N HIS A 22 9.25 4.80 23.66
CA HIS A 22 10.18 5.47 22.74
C HIS A 22 10.28 4.79 21.36
N THR A 23 10.09 3.47 21.28
CA THR A 23 10.23 2.70 20.03
C THR A 23 9.05 2.90 19.06
N ALA A 24 7.91 3.41 19.54
CA ALA A 24 6.73 3.65 18.72
C ALA A 24 6.82 4.92 17.85
N VAL A 25 7.82 5.77 18.10
CA VAL A 25 7.99 7.07 17.45
C VAL A 25 9.38 7.19 16.84
N LYS A 26 9.47 7.93 15.73
CA LYS A 26 10.73 8.21 15.06
C LYS A 26 10.76 9.67 14.65
N ASP A 27 11.87 10.34 14.96
CA ASP A 27 12.03 11.78 14.71
C ASP A 27 12.09 12.13 13.22
N SER A 28 12.67 11.25 12.41
CA SER A 28 12.76 11.45 10.96
C SER A 28 12.79 10.13 10.18
N LYS A 29 12.29 10.17 8.95
CA LYS A 29 12.30 9.04 8.01
C LYS A 29 12.33 9.57 6.58
N TYR A 30 13.07 8.87 5.71
CA TYR A 30 13.02 9.13 4.27
C TYR A 30 11.68 8.67 3.69
N LEU A 31 11.02 9.55 2.94
CA LEU A 31 9.85 9.19 2.16
C LEU A 31 10.29 8.30 0.99
N ARG A 32 9.72 7.09 0.91
CA ARG A 32 10.02 6.12 -0.15
C ARG A 32 8.80 5.64 -0.92
N LEU A 33 7.61 5.86 -0.36
CA LEU A 33 6.35 5.39 -0.92
C LEU A 33 5.22 6.26 -0.38
N VAL A 34 4.28 6.62 -1.26
CA VAL A 34 3.03 7.28 -0.90
C VAL A 34 1.89 6.27 -1.00
N LEU A 35 1.12 6.09 0.07
CA LEU A 35 -0.15 5.37 0.01
C LEU A 35 -1.27 6.39 -0.14
N HIS A 36 -1.96 6.37 -1.27
CA HIS A 36 -3.09 7.24 -1.53
C HIS A 36 -4.39 6.51 -1.22
N LEU A 37 -5.15 6.99 -0.24
CA LEU A 37 -6.43 6.40 0.16
C LEU A 37 -7.56 7.08 -0.62
N LEU A 38 -8.29 6.31 -1.43
CA LEU A 38 -9.45 6.83 -2.19
C LEU A 38 -10.74 6.15 -1.74
N PRO A 39 -11.88 6.86 -1.63
CA PRO A 39 -13.18 6.23 -1.47
C PRO A 39 -13.46 5.26 -2.61
N SER A 40 -14.03 4.09 -2.31
CA SER A 40 -14.21 3.02 -3.31
C SER A 40 -15.10 3.42 -4.48
N GLY A 41 -16.05 4.33 -4.29
CA GLY A 41 -16.92 4.85 -5.35
C GLY A 41 -16.19 5.72 -6.39
N GLU A 42 -14.99 6.22 -6.06
CA GLU A 42 -14.16 7.04 -6.94
C GLU A 42 -13.04 6.20 -7.59
N HIS A 43 -12.99 4.90 -7.29
CA HIS A 43 -11.96 4.00 -7.80
C HIS A 43 -12.40 3.33 -9.10
N SER A 44 -11.92 3.84 -10.23
CA SER A 44 -12.14 3.24 -11.56
C SER A 44 -11.31 1.97 -11.81
N GLY A 45 -10.30 1.71 -10.97
CA GLY A 45 -9.34 0.62 -11.14
C GLY A 45 -9.91 -0.80 -10.99
N ASP A 46 -11.10 -0.97 -10.38
CA ASP A 46 -11.76 -2.28 -10.28
C ASP A 46 -12.19 -2.86 -11.64
N ARG A 47 -12.17 -2.04 -12.72
CA ARG A 47 -12.52 -2.48 -14.07
C ARG A 47 -11.34 -3.00 -14.90
N ASP A 48 -10.11 -2.82 -14.42
CA ASP A 48 -8.89 -3.30 -15.11
C ASP A 48 -8.36 -4.57 -14.42
N GLY A 49 -8.44 -5.70 -15.14
CA GLY A 49 -7.97 -6.99 -14.64
C GLY A 49 -6.48 -7.00 -14.27
N MET A 50 -5.64 -6.20 -14.94
CA MET A 50 -4.22 -6.13 -14.64
C MET A 50 -3.93 -5.34 -13.37
N GLN A 51 -4.72 -4.31 -13.08
CA GLN A 51 -4.60 -3.55 -11.83
C GLN A 51 -5.01 -4.39 -10.62
N ARG A 52 -5.90 -5.38 -10.78
CA ARG A 52 -6.22 -6.34 -9.73
C ARG A 52 -5.05 -7.25 -9.36
N LEU A 53 -4.17 -7.56 -10.32
CA LEU A 53 -2.98 -8.38 -10.10
C LEU A 53 -1.79 -7.56 -9.59
N THR A 54 -1.54 -6.40 -10.21
CA THR A 54 -0.33 -5.60 -9.98
C THR A 54 -0.50 -4.48 -8.96
N GLY A 55 -1.75 -4.11 -8.66
CA GLY A 55 -2.13 -2.93 -7.89
C GLY A 55 -2.26 -1.67 -8.76
N VAL A 56 -2.88 -0.64 -8.20
CA VAL A 56 -2.94 0.69 -8.83
C VAL A 56 -1.67 1.46 -8.48
N LEU A 57 -0.67 1.34 -9.35
CA LEU A 57 0.65 1.96 -9.20
C LEU A 57 0.70 3.30 -9.92
N GLY A 58 1.38 4.28 -9.33
CA GLY A 58 1.58 5.60 -9.92
C GLY A 58 2.81 6.30 -9.35
N GLN A 59 2.93 7.59 -9.65
CA GLN A 59 3.95 8.45 -9.07
C GLN A 59 3.32 9.75 -8.56
N ARG A 60 3.90 10.31 -7.51
CA ARG A 60 3.55 11.61 -6.95
C ARG A 60 4.79 12.49 -6.88
N GLU A 61 4.70 13.69 -7.44
CA GLU A 61 5.77 14.67 -7.32
C GLU A 61 5.67 15.41 -5.98
N ILE A 62 6.78 15.44 -5.25
CA ILE A 62 6.90 16.14 -3.97
C ILE A 62 8.21 16.91 -4.01
N LEU A 63 8.11 18.25 -3.97
CA LEU A 63 9.26 19.16 -4.02
C LEU A 63 10.18 18.89 -5.23
N GLY A 64 9.60 18.61 -6.41
CA GLY A 64 10.35 18.28 -7.63
C GLY A 64 10.85 16.84 -7.72
N VAL A 65 10.61 16.00 -6.71
CA VAL A 65 11.04 14.60 -6.70
C VAL A 65 9.86 13.67 -6.96
N LYS A 66 9.96 12.80 -7.97
CA LYS A 66 8.95 11.78 -8.27
C LYS A 66 9.06 10.59 -7.31
N MET A 67 8.05 10.42 -6.45
CA MET A 67 7.94 9.32 -5.50
C MET A 67 6.96 8.27 -6.00
N PRO A 68 7.21 6.97 -5.78
CA PRO A 68 6.23 5.93 -6.11
C PRO A 68 4.99 6.09 -5.23
N GLN A 69 3.83 5.86 -5.83
CA GLN A 69 2.53 5.91 -5.17
C GLN A 69 1.78 4.60 -5.41
N ILE A 70 1.10 4.10 -4.38
CA ILE A 70 0.11 3.01 -4.48
C ILE A 70 -1.22 3.57 -4.03
N THR A 71 -2.27 3.34 -4.81
CA THR A 71 -3.62 3.75 -4.42
C THR A 71 -4.39 2.59 -3.80
N ILE A 72 -4.97 2.82 -2.63
CA ILE A 72 -5.74 1.84 -1.86
C ILE A 72 -7.20 2.30 -1.78
N PRO A 73 -8.15 1.54 -2.37
CA PRO A 73 -9.57 1.84 -2.21
C PRO A 73 -10.06 1.54 -0.79
N VAL A 74 -10.64 2.55 -0.17
CA VAL A 74 -11.23 2.52 1.17
C VAL A 74 -12.71 2.18 1.04
N ALA A 75 -13.10 1.07 1.67
CA ALA A 75 -14.48 0.63 1.81
C ALA A 75 -14.75 0.30 3.30
N PRO A 76 -15.99 0.46 3.77
CA PRO A 76 -16.40 -0.06 5.07
C PRO A 76 -16.03 -1.54 5.23
N GLY A 77 -15.59 -1.94 6.42
CA GLY A 77 -15.20 -3.32 6.71
C GLY A 77 -13.77 -3.71 6.29
N ARG A 78 -13.02 -2.83 5.60
CA ARG A 78 -11.59 -3.08 5.30
C ARG A 78 -10.69 -2.56 6.42
N ASN A 79 -9.80 -3.42 6.91
CA ASN A 79 -8.77 -3.01 7.86
C ASN A 79 -7.63 -2.29 7.12
N LEU A 80 -7.63 -0.96 7.20
CA LEU A 80 -6.65 -0.11 6.52
C LEU A 80 -5.21 -0.30 7.02
N ALA A 81 -5.02 -0.62 8.30
CA ALA A 81 -3.69 -0.85 8.86
C ALA A 81 -3.03 -2.07 8.21
N VAL A 82 -3.77 -3.17 8.09
CA VAL A 82 -3.30 -4.41 7.45
C VAL A 82 -3.02 -4.20 5.96
N LEU A 83 -3.91 -3.48 5.26
CA LEU A 83 -3.71 -3.18 3.83
C LEU A 83 -2.49 -2.29 3.59
N ALA A 84 -2.31 -1.25 4.40
CA ALA A 84 -1.14 -0.37 4.32
C ALA A 84 0.16 -1.15 4.57
N GLU A 85 0.19 -2.02 5.59
CA GLU A 85 1.35 -2.85 5.88
C GLU A 85 1.67 -3.82 4.72
N ALA A 86 0.67 -4.51 4.19
CA ALA A 86 0.84 -5.43 3.08
C ALA A 86 1.35 -4.70 1.82
N ALA A 87 0.82 -3.50 1.53
CA ALA A 87 1.26 -2.68 0.41
C ALA A 87 2.74 -2.28 0.55
N VAL A 88 3.16 -1.85 1.74
CA VAL A 88 4.56 -1.51 2.03
C VAL A 88 5.46 -2.74 1.88
N ARG A 89 5.07 -3.89 2.44
CA ARG A 89 5.84 -5.14 2.32
C ARG A 89 5.98 -5.58 0.87
N ASN A 90 4.91 -5.51 0.08
CA ASN A 90 4.95 -5.83 -1.35
C ASN A 90 5.86 -4.87 -2.13
N HIS A 91 5.77 -3.55 -1.85
CA HIS A 91 6.69 -2.57 -2.45
C HIS A 91 8.16 -2.88 -2.12
N MET A 92 8.45 -3.29 -0.88
CA MET A 92 9.80 -3.71 -0.51
C MET A 92 10.24 -4.98 -1.25
N LEU A 93 9.37 -5.96 -1.47
CA LEU A 93 9.69 -7.15 -2.27
C LEU A 93 10.02 -6.77 -3.72
N LYS A 94 9.19 -5.94 -4.34
CA LYS A 94 9.43 -5.45 -5.71
C LYS A 94 10.74 -4.68 -5.82
N SER A 95 11.09 -3.86 -4.82
CA SER A 95 12.38 -3.15 -4.77
C SER A 95 13.59 -4.09 -4.68
N LYS A 96 13.39 -5.33 -4.23
CA LYS A 96 14.39 -6.40 -4.18
C LYS A 96 14.36 -7.32 -5.41
N GLY A 97 13.58 -6.97 -6.44
CA GLY A 97 13.43 -7.77 -7.66
C GLY A 97 12.45 -8.93 -7.54
N ILE A 98 11.67 -9.01 -6.46
CA ILE A 98 10.67 -10.07 -6.27
C ILE A 98 9.30 -9.49 -6.64
N ASP A 99 8.73 -9.89 -7.77
CA ASP A 99 7.35 -9.54 -8.16
C ASP A 99 6.41 -10.77 -8.04
N PRO A 100 5.57 -10.82 -6.99
CA PRO A 100 4.61 -11.92 -6.81
C PRO A 100 3.57 -12.01 -7.92
N ALA A 101 3.18 -10.88 -8.54
CA ALA A 101 2.19 -10.88 -9.61
C ALA A 101 2.76 -11.51 -10.88
N GLN A 102 4.00 -11.18 -11.23
CA GLN A 102 4.69 -11.84 -12.35
C GLN A 102 4.87 -13.33 -12.09
N THR A 103 5.30 -13.69 -10.88
CA THR A 103 5.45 -15.10 -10.46
C THR A 103 4.13 -15.88 -10.60
N PHE A 104 3.00 -15.24 -10.28
CA PHE A 104 1.68 -15.84 -10.44
C PHE A 104 1.31 -16.04 -11.92
N ILE A 105 1.53 -15.03 -12.77
CA ILE A 105 1.27 -15.08 -14.21
C ILE A 105 2.09 -16.20 -14.87
N ASP A 106 3.38 -16.30 -14.55
CA ASP A 106 4.28 -17.31 -15.11
C ASP A 106 3.82 -18.73 -14.73
N ARG A 107 3.41 -18.91 -13.46
CA ARG A 107 2.86 -20.19 -12.98
C ARG A 107 1.56 -20.55 -13.69
N GLN A 108 0.67 -19.58 -13.88
CA GLN A 108 -0.60 -19.80 -14.58
C GLN A 108 -0.34 -20.19 -16.05
N ALA A 109 0.53 -19.47 -16.75
CA ALA A 109 0.86 -19.74 -18.15
C ALA A 109 1.44 -21.16 -18.33
N HIS A 110 2.33 -21.58 -17.43
CA HIS A 110 2.89 -22.93 -17.42
C HIS A 110 1.82 -24.03 -17.23
N GLN A 111 0.83 -23.79 -16.38
CA GLN A 111 -0.28 -24.74 -16.18
C GLN A 111 -1.19 -24.82 -17.41
N MET A 112 -1.42 -23.69 -18.09
CA MET A 112 -2.23 -23.66 -19.31
C MET A 112 -1.60 -24.46 -20.46
N GLN A 113 -0.28 -24.42 -20.60
CA GLN A 113 0.44 -25.20 -21.64
C GLN A 113 0.42 -26.71 -21.39
N LYS A 114 0.21 -27.14 -20.14
CA LYS A 114 0.14 -28.55 -19.75
C LYS A 114 -1.25 -29.17 -19.92
N LEU A 115 -2.28 -28.34 -20.15
CA LEU A 115 -3.62 -28.82 -20.46
C LEU A 115 -3.64 -29.27 -21.94
N PRO A 116 -4.15 -30.48 -22.25
CA PRO A 116 -4.26 -30.91 -23.63
C PRO A 116 -5.18 -29.94 -24.40
N PRO A 117 -4.86 -29.61 -25.67
CA PRO A 117 -5.82 -28.93 -26.53
C PRO A 117 -6.87 -29.97 -26.89
N TRP A 118 -7.92 -30.06 -26.07
CA TRP A 118 -9.14 -30.89 -26.25
C TRP A 118 -8.98 -32.14 -27.13
#